data_AF-I0GTZ1-F1
#
_entry.id   AF-I0GTZ1-F1
#
_cell.length_a   1.000
_cell.length_b   1.000
_cell.length_c   1.000
_cell.angle_alpha   90.00
_cell.angle_beta   90.00
_cell.angle_gamma   90.00
#
_symmetry.space_group_name_H-M   'P 1'
#
loop_
_entity.id
_entity.type
_entity.pdbx_description
1 polymer ?
#
loop_
_entity_poly.entity_id
_entity_poly.type
_entity_poly.pdbx_seq_one_letter_code
_entity_poly.pdbx_strand_id
1 'polypeptide(L)'
;MERSSVVALASDIIHKYYECGNTDDICELLTEDAIAFGLNSQYYVYGKEQVLKYLQGNVEKRNPLQIHKLTCGEVETEQGITVRANIDFGIDGRKHNMHRVMLMFRQDGGEYKLCGINVQRGFASFFYKQRYDRLTNLYNKKAFCQRASEIIEQYPEKEFEIMRFNIARFKVINDLFGEETGDKLLKYVAEFLTSIQLEPCVYGRLYADNFLLCYPTEGKLREHLIHSLQMLAVSFALDYRIDFYFGVYTVRERDLSVTTMLDRAAMGLFKASRNGLIVCGEYEDDMRENMVNEQVIVNNMNGSLEREEFIVYLQPKYDLHTEKIIGAEALVRWIHPHLGFISPAKFVPIFEQNGFIYQLDKYVWEKTCQILREDIDAGRPVLPVSINVSRVDFYSPNLVQVFEGLIEKYRLDPRLLELELTESAYVENPQQIIEITESLQAKGFVILMDDFGSGYSSLNMLKDLPVDILKIDLKFLADSQGVENGRADSILNSVVRMAKRLAVPVIAEGVETQKQVDFLRTIGCEYAQGYFFSEPVPVEDYRALLQSDYVSESKMCLYPPDTKAVLTLSHQLHTLMEELRQVAPERIAAIESKLKEDAAALL
;
A
#
# COMPACT_ATOMS: atom_id res chain seq x y z
N MET A 1 11.19 -60.31 10.72
CA MET A 1 12.53 -59.74 10.96
C MET A 1 12.87 -60.02 12.41
N GLU A 2 13.76 -60.98 12.64
CA GLU A 2 14.27 -61.27 13.98
C GLU A 2 14.93 -60.01 14.55
N ARG A 3 14.50 -59.58 15.73
CA ARG A 3 15.15 -58.45 16.44
C ARG A 3 16.58 -58.90 16.79
N SER A 4 17.58 -58.08 16.44
CA SER A 4 18.95 -58.24 16.92
C SER A 4 18.99 -58.50 18.43
N SER A 5 19.88 -59.41 18.88
CA SER A 5 20.01 -59.80 20.29
C SER A 5 20.24 -58.61 21.21
N VAL A 6 20.90 -57.55 20.71
CA VAL A 6 21.17 -56.31 21.45
C VAL A 6 19.91 -55.44 21.59
N VAL A 7 19.05 -55.40 20.57
CA VAL A 7 17.76 -54.69 20.65
C VAL A 7 16.83 -55.37 21.65
N ALA A 8 16.82 -56.70 21.70
CA ALA A 8 16.05 -57.46 22.68
C ALA A 8 16.55 -57.19 24.11
N LEU A 9 17.87 -57.24 24.32
CA LEU A 9 18.51 -56.90 25.59
C LEU A 9 18.19 -55.46 26.03
N ALA A 10 18.33 -54.49 25.14
CA ALA A 10 18.00 -53.09 25.41
C ALA A 10 16.52 -52.89 25.77
N SER A 11 15.62 -53.61 25.08
CA SER A 11 14.18 -53.55 25.37
C SER A 11 13.86 -54.09 26.76
N ASP A 12 14.44 -55.21 27.16
CA ASP A 12 14.23 -55.83 28.47
C ASP A 12 14.72 -54.92 29.61
N ILE A 13 15.92 -54.36 29.47
CA ILE A 13 16.50 -53.40 30.42
C ILE A 13 15.58 -52.18 30.60
N ILE A 14 15.06 -51.63 29.49
CA ILE A 14 14.19 -50.46 29.53
C ILE A 14 12.89 -50.75 30.27
N HIS A 15 12.24 -51.90 30.01
CA HIS A 15 11.03 -52.31 30.71
C HIS A 15 11.29 -52.46 32.22
N LYS A 16 12.31 -53.24 32.60
CA LYS A 16 12.64 -53.47 34.00
C LYS A 16 13.00 -52.19 34.76
N TYR A 17 13.71 -51.26 34.11
CA TYR A 17 14.07 -49.98 34.72
C TYR A 17 12.89 -49.02 34.85
N TYR A 18 12.04 -48.88 33.83
CA TYR A 18 10.92 -47.92 33.84
C TYR A 18 9.68 -48.42 34.60
N GLU A 19 9.37 -49.71 34.53
CA GLU A 19 8.17 -50.30 35.12
C GLU A 19 8.43 -50.82 36.54
N CYS A 20 9.63 -51.38 36.80
CA CYS A 20 9.98 -52.01 38.08
C CYS A 20 11.04 -51.25 38.88
N GLY A 21 11.67 -50.23 38.30
CA GLY A 21 12.78 -49.52 38.96
C GLY A 21 14.04 -50.38 39.16
N ASN A 22 14.16 -51.52 38.47
CA ASN A 22 15.30 -52.42 38.62
C ASN A 22 16.57 -51.78 38.00
N THR A 23 17.62 -51.65 38.80
CA THR A 23 18.94 -51.17 38.38
C THR A 23 20.04 -52.24 38.43
N ASP A 24 19.75 -53.42 38.97
CA ASP A 24 20.71 -54.51 39.17
C ASP A 24 21.12 -55.11 37.83
N ASP A 25 20.16 -55.36 36.94
CA ASP A 25 20.40 -55.83 35.58
C ASP A 25 21.25 -54.83 34.76
N ILE A 26 21.12 -53.53 35.04
CA ILE A 26 21.96 -52.50 34.41
C ILE A 26 23.38 -52.54 35.01
N CYS A 27 23.51 -52.73 36.32
CA CYS A 27 24.79 -52.80 37.02
C CYS A 27 25.69 -53.92 36.49
N GLU A 28 25.13 -55.10 36.20
CA GLU A 28 25.88 -56.24 35.66
C GLU A 28 26.42 -56.00 34.24
N LEU A 29 25.74 -55.15 33.48
CA LEU A 29 26.11 -54.80 32.10
C LEU A 29 27.02 -53.59 32.01
N LEU A 30 27.07 -52.72 33.03
CA LEU A 30 27.91 -51.52 33.01
C LEU A 30 29.41 -51.86 33.02
N THR A 31 30.12 -51.24 32.08
CA THR A 31 31.59 -51.16 32.05
C THR A 31 32.13 -50.18 33.10
N GLU A 32 33.38 -50.36 33.54
CA GLU A 32 34.01 -49.48 34.53
C GLU A 32 34.15 -48.03 34.02
N ASP A 33 34.32 -47.85 32.71
CA ASP A 33 34.42 -46.55 32.03
C ASP A 33 33.06 -45.97 31.59
N ALA A 34 31.94 -46.52 32.08
CA ALA A 34 30.61 -46.13 31.62
C ALA A 34 30.26 -44.65 31.88
N ILE A 35 29.48 -44.06 30.97
CA ILE A 35 29.05 -42.66 31.03
C ILE A 35 27.53 -42.55 31.01
N ALA A 36 26.95 -41.62 31.78
CA ALA A 36 25.54 -41.26 31.64
C ALA A 36 25.29 -39.74 31.64
N PHE A 37 24.32 -39.30 30.81
CA PHE A 37 23.97 -37.88 30.67
C PHE A 37 22.52 -37.68 30.17
N GLY A 38 21.97 -36.47 30.33
CA GLY A 38 20.60 -36.12 29.92
C GLY A 38 20.52 -34.87 29.03
N LEU A 39 19.36 -34.66 28.37
CA LEU A 39 19.16 -33.64 27.31
C LEU A 39 19.58 -32.20 27.69
N ASN A 40 19.56 -31.84 28.98
CA ASN A 40 19.86 -30.49 29.49
C ASN A 40 20.93 -30.47 30.59
N SER A 41 21.72 -31.54 30.75
CA SER A 41 22.75 -31.57 31.78
C SER A 41 24.05 -30.98 31.23
N GLN A 42 24.57 -29.91 31.85
CA GLN A 42 25.92 -29.39 31.56
C GLN A 42 27.05 -30.33 32.02
N TYR A 43 26.68 -31.40 32.73
CA TYR A 43 27.60 -32.36 33.34
C TYR A 43 27.18 -33.79 32.98
N TYR A 44 28.16 -34.67 32.72
CA TYR A 44 27.96 -36.11 32.61
C TYR A 44 28.49 -36.80 33.87
N VAL A 45 27.96 -37.97 34.19
CA VAL A 45 28.54 -38.85 35.21
C VAL A 45 29.42 -39.89 34.55
N TYR A 46 30.57 -40.18 35.16
CA TYR A 46 31.57 -41.11 34.65
C TYR A 46 31.90 -42.15 35.73
N GLY A 47 32.04 -43.40 35.31
CA GLY A 47 32.35 -44.52 36.18
C GLY A 47 31.11 -45.30 36.62
N LYS A 48 31.23 -46.63 36.64
CA LYS A 48 30.14 -47.56 36.95
C LYS A 48 29.33 -47.20 38.19
N GLU A 49 30.00 -46.92 39.33
CA GLU A 49 29.34 -46.60 40.60
C GLU A 49 28.55 -45.27 40.52
N GLN A 50 29.09 -44.28 39.83
CA GLN A 50 28.45 -42.96 39.69
C GLN A 50 27.27 -43.01 38.72
N VAL A 51 27.38 -43.78 37.64
CA VAL A 51 26.27 -44.05 36.71
C VAL A 51 25.15 -44.77 37.45
N LEU A 52 25.46 -45.77 38.28
CA LEU A 52 24.45 -46.49 39.05
C LEU A 52 23.73 -45.57 40.04
N LYS A 53 24.47 -44.75 40.81
CA LYS A 53 23.89 -43.73 41.71
C LYS A 53 23.00 -42.73 40.95
N TYR A 54 23.42 -42.30 39.76
CA TYR A 54 22.62 -41.44 38.89
C TYR A 54 21.30 -42.09 38.48
N LEU A 55 21.30 -43.37 38.13
CA LEU A 55 20.09 -44.11 37.76
C LEU A 55 19.18 -44.37 38.98
N GLN A 56 19.75 -44.81 40.10
CA GLN A 56 19.01 -45.06 41.35
C GLN A 56 18.33 -43.80 41.89
N GLY A 57 19.06 -42.68 41.95
CA GLY A 57 18.48 -41.40 42.37
C GLY A 57 17.38 -40.86 41.43
N ASN A 58 17.26 -41.42 40.22
CA ASN A 58 16.17 -41.14 39.29
C ASN A 58 14.97 -42.08 39.47
N VAL A 59 15.18 -43.30 39.98
CA VAL A 59 14.13 -44.26 40.33
C VAL A 59 13.45 -43.87 41.65
N GLU A 60 14.23 -43.50 42.68
CA GLU A 60 13.71 -43.09 44.00
C GLU A 60 12.74 -41.90 43.96
N LYS A 61 12.82 -41.08 42.91
CA LYS A 61 11.99 -39.88 42.71
C LYS A 61 10.74 -40.14 41.86
N ARG A 62 10.38 -41.40 41.57
CA ARG A 62 9.32 -41.74 40.59
C ARG A 62 8.40 -42.85 41.09
N ASN A 63 7.12 -42.73 40.76
CA ASN A 63 6.17 -43.85 40.80
C ASN A 63 6.43 -44.80 39.62
N PRO A 64 6.03 -46.08 39.73
CA PRO A 64 6.08 -47.03 38.60
C PRO A 64 5.37 -46.47 37.37
N LEU A 65 6.04 -46.50 36.22
CA LEU A 65 5.50 -45.99 34.96
C LEU A 65 4.94 -47.15 34.14
N GLN A 66 3.79 -46.96 33.49
CA GLN A 66 3.27 -47.95 32.55
C GLN A 66 3.73 -47.60 31.13
N ILE A 67 4.54 -48.44 30.50
CA ILE A 67 4.96 -48.24 29.11
C ILE A 67 3.79 -48.61 28.20
N HIS A 68 3.29 -47.64 27.43
CA HIS A 68 2.25 -47.86 26.42
C HIS A 68 2.84 -48.30 25.08
N LYS A 69 4.01 -47.75 24.71
CA LYS A 69 4.70 -48.09 23.47
C LYS A 69 6.21 -47.92 23.61
N LEU A 70 6.96 -48.94 23.18
CA LEU A 70 8.41 -48.92 23.08
C LEU A 70 8.83 -49.23 21.64
N THR A 71 9.55 -48.30 21.02
CA THR A 71 10.12 -48.48 19.67
C THR A 71 11.63 -48.36 19.73
N CYS A 72 12.33 -49.42 19.34
CA CYS A 72 13.80 -49.48 19.33
C CYS A 72 14.33 -49.58 17.91
N GLY A 73 15.45 -48.90 17.63
CA GLY A 73 16.27 -49.08 16.44
C GLY A 73 17.74 -49.09 16.82
N GLU A 74 18.55 -49.88 16.13
CA GLU A 74 19.99 -49.98 16.37
C GLU A 74 20.80 -49.33 15.26
N VAL A 75 21.98 -48.85 15.61
CA VAL A 75 23.02 -48.39 14.68
C VAL A 75 24.31 -49.04 15.11
N GLU A 76 24.88 -49.86 14.24
CA GLU A 76 26.17 -50.52 14.44
C GLU A 76 27.30 -49.64 13.90
N THR A 77 28.41 -49.59 14.63
CA THR A 77 29.63 -48.84 14.30
C THR A 77 30.85 -49.68 14.62
N GLU A 78 32.03 -49.31 14.10
CA GLU A 78 33.30 -49.99 14.41
C GLU A 78 33.63 -50.04 15.91
N GLN A 79 33.03 -49.16 16.71
CA GLN A 79 33.27 -49.04 18.16
C GLN A 79 32.19 -49.73 19.02
N GLY A 80 31.12 -50.27 18.41
CA GLY A 80 30.02 -50.92 19.11
C GLY A 80 28.63 -50.59 18.53
N ILE A 81 27.58 -50.97 19.26
CA ILE A 81 26.18 -50.84 18.84
C ILE A 81 25.47 -49.81 19.71
N THR A 82 24.80 -48.84 19.08
CA THR A 82 23.92 -47.90 19.78
C THR A 82 22.46 -48.23 19.53
N VAL A 83 21.71 -48.55 20.58
CA VAL A 83 20.26 -48.73 20.52
C VAL A 83 19.57 -47.43 20.91
N ARG A 84 18.75 -46.90 20.00
CA ARG A 84 17.88 -45.74 20.23
C ARG A 84 16.46 -46.23 20.50
N ALA A 85 15.93 -45.90 21.68
CA ALA A 85 14.60 -46.25 22.11
C ALA A 85 13.74 -45.00 22.33
N ASN A 86 12.52 -44.99 21.77
CA ASN A 86 11.49 -44.01 22.12
C ASN A 86 10.47 -44.71 23.02
N ILE A 87 10.21 -44.12 24.18
CA ILE A 87 9.39 -44.68 25.25
C ILE A 87 8.18 -43.76 25.45
N ASP A 88 6.99 -44.24 25.17
CA ASP A 88 5.72 -43.60 25.52
C ASP A 88 5.16 -44.27 26.79
N PHE A 89 4.93 -43.48 27.83
CA PHE A 89 4.48 -43.98 29.12
C PHE A 89 3.49 -43.04 29.80
N GLY A 90 2.62 -43.62 30.63
CA GLY A 90 1.61 -42.91 31.41
C GLY A 90 2.04 -42.67 32.86
N ILE A 91 1.58 -41.56 33.44
CA ILE A 91 1.59 -41.31 34.90
C ILE A 91 0.13 -41.18 35.34
N ASP A 92 -0.31 -41.99 36.30
CA ASP A 92 -1.65 -41.97 36.91
C ASP A 92 -2.80 -41.87 35.88
N GLY A 93 -2.68 -42.64 34.80
CA GLY A 93 -3.73 -42.85 33.80
C GLY A 93 -4.11 -41.67 32.91
N ARG A 94 -3.42 -40.51 32.95
CA ARG A 94 -3.88 -39.31 32.20
C ARG A 94 -2.85 -38.43 31.48
N LYS A 95 -1.57 -38.81 31.33
CA LYS A 95 -0.64 -38.07 30.45
C LYS A 95 0.35 -38.97 29.71
N HIS A 96 0.34 -38.90 28.38
CA HIS A 96 1.37 -39.45 27.51
C HIS A 96 2.66 -38.65 27.67
N ASN A 97 3.69 -39.25 28.26
CA ASN A 97 5.03 -38.69 28.33
C ASN A 97 5.95 -39.49 27.41
N MET A 98 6.75 -38.77 26.62
CA MET A 98 7.72 -39.42 25.74
C MET A 98 9.16 -39.12 26.18
N HIS A 99 9.91 -40.18 26.48
CA HIS A 99 11.36 -40.13 26.64
C HIS A 99 12.03 -40.73 25.41
N ARG A 100 13.22 -40.22 25.08
CA ARG A 100 14.15 -40.90 24.18
C ARG A 100 15.36 -41.37 24.97
N VAL A 101 15.70 -42.65 24.88
CA VAL A 101 16.86 -43.25 25.54
C VAL A 101 17.82 -43.76 24.47
N MET A 102 19.12 -43.51 24.64
CA MET A 102 20.16 -44.14 23.83
C MET A 102 21.04 -45.00 24.75
N LEU A 103 21.18 -46.27 24.41
CA LEU A 103 22.03 -47.23 25.09
C LEU A 103 23.19 -47.59 24.16
N MET A 104 24.42 -47.38 24.61
CA MET A 104 25.63 -47.65 23.84
C MET A 104 26.29 -48.90 24.39
N PHE A 105 26.44 -49.91 23.54
CA PHE A 105 27.02 -51.20 23.87
C PHE A 105 28.35 -51.38 23.14
N ARG A 106 29.33 -51.97 23.83
CA ARG A 106 30.61 -52.40 23.28
C ARG A 106 30.78 -53.89 23.57
N GLN A 107 31.39 -54.63 22.64
CA GLN A 107 31.70 -56.04 22.86
C GLN A 107 32.93 -56.17 23.76
N ASP A 108 32.82 -56.94 24.83
CA ASP A 108 33.91 -57.25 25.76
C ASP A 108 33.85 -58.74 26.12
N GLY A 109 34.93 -59.48 25.87
CA GLY A 109 34.99 -60.93 26.15
C GLY A 109 33.95 -61.80 25.42
N GLY A 110 33.32 -61.33 24.34
CA GLY A 110 32.26 -62.04 23.61
C GLY A 110 30.83 -61.67 24.05
N GLU A 111 30.67 -60.86 25.09
CA GLU A 111 29.38 -60.33 25.56
C GLU A 111 29.24 -58.84 25.25
N TYR A 112 28.00 -58.35 25.16
CA TYR A 112 27.73 -56.92 25.04
C TYR A 112 27.66 -56.26 26.41
N LYS A 113 28.54 -55.29 26.65
CA LYS A 113 28.55 -54.45 27.87
C LYS A 113 28.13 -53.02 27.55
N LEU A 114 27.45 -52.39 28.49
CA LEU A 114 26.92 -51.04 28.40
C LEU A 114 28.01 -50.01 28.80
N CYS A 115 28.39 -49.15 27.87
CA CYS A 115 29.38 -48.09 28.08
C CYS A 115 28.77 -46.68 28.10
N GLY A 116 27.53 -46.52 27.63
CA GLY A 116 26.88 -45.21 27.57
C GLY A 116 25.37 -45.26 27.72
N ILE A 117 24.83 -44.32 28.49
CA ILE A 117 23.38 -44.12 28.66
C ILE A 117 23.04 -42.64 28.48
N ASN A 118 22.19 -42.33 27.50
CA ASN A 118 21.61 -41.00 27.35
C ASN A 118 20.09 -41.02 27.56
N VAL A 119 19.58 -40.24 28.52
CA VAL A 119 18.13 -40.15 28.77
C VAL A 119 17.62 -38.74 28.48
N GLN A 120 16.78 -38.62 27.45
CA GLN A 120 16.16 -37.38 27.02
C GLN A 120 14.71 -37.31 27.51
N ARG A 121 14.49 -36.46 28.52
CA ARG A 121 13.16 -36.24 29.12
C ARG A 121 12.41 -35.15 28.39
N GLY A 122 11.08 -35.25 28.33
CA GLY A 122 10.22 -34.23 27.72
C GLY A 122 10.38 -34.09 26.21
N PHE A 123 10.82 -35.16 25.53
CA PHE A 123 11.09 -35.18 24.09
C PHE A 123 9.84 -34.72 23.29
N ALA A 124 8.63 -35.12 23.69
CA ALA A 124 7.38 -34.63 23.10
C ALA A 124 7.21 -33.09 23.17
N SER A 125 7.50 -32.47 24.32
CA SER A 125 7.39 -31.01 24.49
C SER A 125 8.38 -30.21 23.65
N PHE A 126 9.53 -30.80 23.33
CA PHE A 126 10.55 -30.21 22.47
C PHE A 126 10.09 -30.19 21.00
N PHE A 127 9.55 -31.29 20.48
CA PHE A 127 8.97 -31.31 19.12
C PHE A 127 7.71 -30.43 19.02
N TYR A 128 6.88 -30.41 20.06
CA TYR A 128 5.71 -29.54 20.11
C TYR A 128 6.12 -28.06 20.00
N LYS A 129 7.09 -27.61 20.81
CA LYS A 129 7.63 -26.23 20.74
C LYS A 129 8.37 -25.91 19.44
N GLN A 130 8.87 -26.91 18.72
CA GLN A 130 9.49 -26.71 17.41
C GLN A 130 8.49 -26.63 16.27
N ARG A 131 7.24 -27.07 16.45
CA ARG A 131 6.23 -27.13 15.39
C ARG A 131 5.08 -26.13 15.57
N TYR A 132 4.77 -25.76 16.81
CA TYR A 132 3.59 -24.93 17.11
C TYR A 132 3.97 -23.58 17.72
N ASP A 133 3.17 -22.57 17.43
CA ASP A 133 3.19 -21.28 18.13
C ASP A 133 2.71 -21.47 19.58
N ARG A 134 3.39 -20.80 20.52
CA ARG A 134 3.13 -21.01 21.96
C ARG A 134 1.83 -20.39 22.45
N LEU A 135 1.35 -19.33 21.78
CA LEU A 135 0.16 -18.61 22.21
C LEU A 135 -1.09 -19.22 21.59
N THR A 136 -1.03 -19.55 20.29
CA THR A 136 -2.21 -19.94 19.51
C THR A 136 -2.32 -21.44 19.22
N ASN A 137 -1.27 -22.23 19.49
CA ASN A 137 -1.17 -23.65 19.11
C ASN A 137 -1.31 -23.93 17.60
N LEU A 138 -1.29 -22.91 16.73
CA LEU A 138 -1.20 -23.08 15.28
C LEU A 138 0.21 -23.50 14.87
N TYR A 139 0.38 -24.01 13.64
CA TYR A 139 1.74 -24.28 13.14
C TYR A 139 2.57 -22.99 13.10
N ASN A 140 3.82 -23.08 13.52
CA ASN A 140 4.78 -22.01 13.27
C ASN A 140 5.22 -22.00 11.80
N LYS A 141 5.95 -20.96 11.36
CA LYS A 141 6.41 -20.81 9.96
C LYS A 141 7.01 -22.09 9.38
N LYS A 142 7.93 -22.73 10.12
CA LYS A 142 8.67 -23.90 9.62
C LYS A 142 7.74 -25.10 9.41
N ALA A 143 6.91 -25.40 10.40
CA ALA A 143 5.96 -26.51 10.30
C ALA A 143 4.86 -26.25 9.27
N PHE A 144 4.39 -25.00 9.16
CA PHE A 144 3.45 -24.59 8.13
C PHE A 144 4.03 -24.83 6.73
N CYS A 145 5.24 -24.33 6.45
CA CYS A 145 5.86 -24.48 5.13
C CYS A 145 6.02 -25.95 4.75
N GLN A 146 6.50 -26.78 5.69
CA GLN A 146 6.64 -28.21 5.46
C GLN A 146 5.28 -28.85 5.15
N ARG A 147 4.26 -28.59 5.99
CA ARG A 147 2.96 -29.25 5.84
C ARG A 147 2.20 -28.77 4.61
N ALA A 148 2.33 -27.49 4.26
CA ALA A 148 1.80 -26.90 3.03
C ALA A 148 2.43 -27.55 1.78
N SER A 149 3.76 -27.74 1.77
CA SER A 149 4.45 -28.45 0.67
C SER A 149 3.91 -29.87 0.52
N GLU A 150 3.79 -30.59 1.64
CA GLU A 150 3.27 -31.96 1.66
C GLU A 150 1.84 -32.05 1.09
N ILE A 151 0.92 -31.12 1.43
CA ILE A 151 -0.45 -31.15 0.89
C ILE A 151 -0.51 -30.76 -0.59
N ILE A 152 0.30 -29.79 -1.03
CA ILE A 152 0.35 -29.38 -2.44
C ILE A 152 0.90 -30.53 -3.31
N GLU A 153 1.87 -31.29 -2.81
CA GLU A 153 2.41 -32.47 -3.50
C GLU A 153 1.45 -33.67 -3.46
N GLN A 154 0.76 -33.88 -2.33
CA GLN A 154 -0.13 -35.02 -2.13
C GLN A 154 -1.39 -34.96 -3.02
N TYR A 155 -1.86 -33.75 -3.37
CA TYR A 155 -3.07 -33.52 -4.18
C TYR A 155 -2.71 -32.79 -5.48
N PRO A 156 -2.09 -33.46 -6.47
CA PRO A 156 -1.69 -32.86 -7.74
C PRO A 156 -2.87 -32.35 -8.59
N GLU A 157 -4.07 -32.91 -8.39
CA GLU A 157 -5.30 -32.56 -9.11
C GLU A 157 -6.03 -31.33 -8.56
N LYS A 158 -5.68 -30.87 -7.35
CA LYS A 158 -6.30 -29.71 -6.71
C LYS A 158 -5.42 -28.47 -6.85
N GLU A 159 -6.01 -27.34 -7.18
CA GLU A 159 -5.34 -26.04 -7.07
C GLU A 159 -5.35 -25.57 -5.62
N PHE A 160 -4.32 -24.82 -5.22
CA PHE A 160 -4.17 -24.32 -3.86
C PHE A 160 -3.93 -22.81 -3.84
N GLU A 161 -4.34 -22.19 -2.75
CA GLU A 161 -4.03 -20.82 -2.40
C GLU A 161 -3.27 -20.76 -1.09
N ILE A 162 -2.32 -19.84 -1.05
CA ILE A 162 -1.67 -19.42 0.18
C ILE A 162 -2.20 -18.04 0.54
N MET A 163 -2.87 -17.96 1.68
CA MET A 163 -3.36 -16.72 2.24
C MET A 163 -2.52 -16.32 3.45
N ARG A 164 -2.13 -15.07 3.49
CA ARG A 164 -1.56 -14.40 4.65
C ARG A 164 -2.49 -13.27 5.05
N PHE A 165 -2.79 -13.14 6.33
CA PHE A 165 -3.63 -12.03 6.80
C PHE A 165 -3.17 -11.51 8.15
N ASN A 166 -3.55 -10.28 8.47
CA ASN A 166 -3.21 -9.64 9.72
C ASN A 166 -4.34 -8.77 10.27
N ILE A 167 -4.18 -8.30 11.52
CA ILE A 167 -5.16 -7.45 12.19
C ILE A 167 -4.77 -5.99 11.96
N ALA A 168 -5.68 -5.21 11.36
CA ALA A 168 -5.45 -3.80 11.10
C ALA A 168 -5.17 -3.05 12.42
N ARG A 169 -4.10 -2.24 12.44
CA ARG A 169 -3.72 -1.40 13.58
C ARG A 169 -3.60 -2.18 14.91
N PHE A 170 -3.17 -3.43 14.88
CA PHE A 170 -3.05 -4.28 16.08
C PHE A 170 -2.22 -3.64 17.22
N LYS A 171 -1.18 -2.87 16.89
CA LYS A 171 -0.40 -2.13 17.89
C LYS A 171 -1.26 -1.14 18.69
N VAL A 172 -2.17 -0.42 18.02
CA VAL A 172 -3.10 0.51 18.68
C VAL A 172 -4.02 -0.24 19.64
N ILE A 173 -4.45 -1.45 19.29
CA ILE A 173 -5.25 -2.29 20.17
C ILE A 173 -4.46 -2.65 21.44
N ASN A 174 -3.18 -3.05 21.30
CA ASN A 174 -2.32 -3.32 22.45
C ASN A 174 -2.07 -2.07 23.30
N ASP A 175 -1.85 -0.92 22.66
CA ASP A 175 -1.57 0.34 23.36
C ASP A 175 -2.80 0.87 24.13
N LEU A 176 -4.01 0.67 23.59
CA LEU A 176 -5.26 1.13 24.21
C LEU A 176 -5.82 0.14 25.25
N PHE A 177 -5.75 -1.17 24.99
CA PHE A 177 -6.46 -2.19 25.78
C PHE A 177 -5.52 -3.19 26.47
N GLY A 178 -4.21 -3.01 26.33
CA GLY A 178 -3.17 -3.85 26.93
C GLY A 178 -2.86 -5.12 26.13
N GLU A 179 -1.64 -5.61 26.29
CA GLU A 179 -1.14 -6.81 25.59
C GLU A 179 -1.96 -8.08 25.91
N GLU A 180 -2.52 -8.21 27.11
CA GLU A 180 -3.36 -9.37 27.47
C GLU A 180 -4.63 -9.45 26.62
N THR A 181 -5.21 -8.30 26.27
CA THR A 181 -6.38 -8.21 25.39
C THR A 181 -6.01 -8.57 23.96
N GLY A 182 -4.86 -8.10 23.48
CA GLY A 182 -4.28 -8.53 22.21
C GLY A 182 -4.07 -10.05 22.14
N ASP A 183 -3.51 -10.65 23.19
CA ASP A 183 -3.31 -12.09 23.28
C ASP A 183 -4.63 -12.89 23.25
N LYS A 184 -5.69 -12.37 23.88
CA LYS A 184 -7.04 -12.96 23.80
C LYS A 184 -7.59 -12.91 22.38
N LEU A 185 -7.42 -11.80 21.68
CA LEU A 185 -7.84 -11.65 20.29
C LEU A 185 -7.09 -12.64 19.38
N LEU A 186 -5.78 -12.79 19.55
CA LEU A 186 -4.97 -13.72 18.78
C LEU A 186 -5.39 -15.19 19.00
N LYS A 187 -5.71 -15.57 20.24
CA LYS A 187 -6.26 -16.90 20.56
C LYS A 187 -7.62 -17.12 19.93
N TYR A 188 -8.49 -16.11 19.98
CA TYR A 188 -9.83 -16.17 19.41
C TYR A 188 -9.80 -16.40 17.89
N VAL A 189 -8.93 -15.69 17.17
CA VAL A 189 -8.70 -15.91 15.73
C VAL A 189 -8.20 -17.33 15.47
N ALA A 190 -7.27 -17.83 16.28
CA ALA A 190 -6.72 -19.16 16.12
C ALA A 190 -7.77 -20.27 16.36
N GLU A 191 -8.57 -20.15 17.41
CA GLU A 191 -9.68 -21.07 17.71
C GLU A 191 -10.66 -21.13 16.54
N PHE A 192 -11.03 -19.98 15.99
CA PHE A 192 -11.88 -19.91 14.82
C PHE A 192 -11.25 -20.60 13.60
N LEU A 193 -9.98 -20.32 13.28
CA LEU A 193 -9.29 -20.99 12.17
C LEU A 193 -9.31 -22.51 12.32
N THR A 194 -9.06 -23.02 13.53
CA THR A 194 -9.11 -24.47 13.79
C THR A 194 -10.52 -25.06 13.77
N SER A 195 -11.56 -24.24 13.95
CA SER A 195 -12.96 -24.67 13.85
C SER A 195 -13.43 -24.89 12.40
N ILE A 196 -12.70 -24.31 11.44
CA ILE A 196 -12.97 -24.49 10.01
C ILE A 196 -12.55 -25.91 9.63
N GLN A 197 -13.52 -26.83 9.55
CA GLN A 197 -13.36 -28.23 9.14
C GLN A 197 -13.13 -28.37 7.63
N LEU A 198 -12.11 -27.68 7.11
CA LEU A 198 -11.72 -27.72 5.71
C LEU A 198 -10.53 -28.67 5.55
N GLU A 199 -10.67 -29.68 4.70
CA GLU A 199 -9.60 -30.61 4.37
C GLU A 199 -9.46 -30.78 2.84
N PRO A 200 -8.23 -30.76 2.29
CA PRO A 200 -6.95 -30.54 2.96
C PRO A 200 -6.70 -29.06 3.26
N CYS A 201 -6.43 -28.68 4.52
CA CYS A 201 -6.07 -27.30 4.90
C CYS A 201 -4.96 -27.28 5.95
N VAL A 202 -4.13 -26.23 5.94
CA VAL A 202 -3.08 -26.00 6.94
C VAL A 202 -3.22 -24.58 7.49
N TYR A 203 -3.24 -24.47 8.82
CA TYR A 203 -3.31 -23.19 9.54
C TYR A 203 -2.01 -22.91 10.28
N GLY A 204 -1.53 -21.68 10.21
CA GLY A 204 -0.30 -21.26 10.87
C GLY A 204 -0.34 -19.84 11.42
N ARG A 205 0.60 -19.55 12.32
CA ARG A 205 0.92 -18.20 12.77
C ARG A 205 2.40 -17.92 12.52
N LEU A 206 2.67 -16.80 11.84
CA LEU A 206 4.01 -16.43 11.42
C LEU A 206 4.76 -15.72 12.57
N TYR A 207 4.23 -14.58 13.00
CA TYR A 207 4.65 -13.77 14.15
C TYR A 207 3.57 -12.73 14.46
N ALA A 208 3.56 -12.14 15.65
CA ALA A 208 2.63 -11.07 16.05
C ALA A 208 1.16 -11.37 15.62
N ASP A 209 0.54 -10.49 14.86
CA ASP A 209 -0.82 -10.60 14.33
C ASP A 209 -0.92 -11.30 12.96
N ASN A 210 0.16 -11.91 12.47
CA ASN A 210 0.20 -12.48 11.12
C ASN A 210 -0.14 -13.98 11.11
N PHE A 211 -1.22 -14.33 10.43
CA PHE A 211 -1.75 -15.68 10.27
C PHE A 211 -1.59 -16.18 8.83
N LEU A 212 -1.50 -17.51 8.68
CA LEU A 212 -1.22 -18.21 7.44
C LEU A 212 -2.25 -19.31 7.20
N LEU A 213 -2.75 -19.41 5.97
CA LEU A 213 -3.60 -20.51 5.51
C LEU A 213 -3.06 -21.07 4.19
N CYS A 214 -3.13 -22.38 4.04
CA CYS A 214 -3.00 -23.06 2.74
C CYS A 214 -4.22 -23.96 2.55
N TYR A 215 -5.01 -23.70 1.50
CA TYR A 215 -6.30 -24.35 1.27
C TYR A 215 -6.57 -24.54 -0.25
N PRO A 216 -7.44 -25.48 -0.65
CA PRO A 216 -7.74 -25.71 -2.05
C PRO A 216 -8.58 -24.59 -2.65
N THR A 217 -8.35 -24.23 -3.91
CA THR A 217 -9.19 -23.28 -4.64
C THR A 217 -10.46 -23.99 -5.14
N GLU A 218 -11.57 -23.83 -4.40
CA GLU A 218 -12.85 -24.45 -4.74
C GLU A 218 -13.99 -23.41 -4.71
N GLY A 219 -14.58 -23.09 -5.88
CA GLY A 219 -15.73 -22.19 -5.98
C GLY A 219 -15.51 -20.81 -5.33
N LYS A 220 -16.39 -20.44 -4.39
CA LYS A 220 -16.36 -19.17 -3.65
C LYS A 220 -15.66 -19.26 -2.27
N LEU A 221 -14.86 -20.31 -2.05
CA LEU A 221 -14.28 -20.57 -0.74
C LEU A 221 -13.47 -19.40 -0.19
N ARG A 222 -12.67 -18.73 -1.04
CA ARG A 222 -11.92 -17.52 -0.66
C ARG A 222 -12.83 -16.41 -0.11
N GLU A 223 -13.91 -16.09 -0.83
CA GLU A 223 -14.89 -15.07 -0.44
C GLU A 223 -15.53 -15.42 0.92
N HIS A 224 -15.89 -16.70 1.12
CA HIS A 224 -16.47 -17.17 2.37
C HIS A 224 -15.49 -17.12 3.55
N LEU A 225 -14.22 -17.49 3.35
CA LEU A 225 -13.18 -17.41 4.38
C LEU A 225 -12.97 -15.96 4.84
N ILE A 226 -12.81 -15.04 3.88
CA ILE A 226 -12.65 -13.61 4.15
C ILE A 226 -13.86 -13.07 4.90
N HIS A 227 -15.07 -13.34 4.40
CA HIS A 227 -16.30 -12.87 5.04
C HIS A 227 -16.44 -13.40 6.47
N SER A 228 -16.14 -14.68 6.69
CA SER A 228 -16.26 -15.29 8.02
C SER A 228 -15.25 -14.70 9.02
N LEU A 229 -14.02 -14.42 8.58
CA LEU A 229 -13.00 -13.74 9.40
C LEU A 229 -13.39 -12.29 9.70
N GLN A 230 -14.00 -11.58 8.76
CA GLN A 230 -14.55 -10.24 9.01
C GLN A 230 -15.71 -10.27 10.01
N MET A 231 -16.61 -11.25 9.92
CA MET A 231 -17.71 -11.40 10.88
C MET A 231 -17.23 -11.76 12.28
N LEU A 232 -16.14 -12.53 12.39
CA LEU A 232 -15.47 -12.80 13.67
C LEU A 232 -14.98 -11.52 14.35
N ALA A 233 -14.55 -10.53 13.58
CA ALA A 233 -14.13 -9.23 14.11
C ALA A 233 -15.24 -8.55 14.91
N VAL A 234 -16.50 -8.71 14.47
CA VAL A 234 -17.70 -8.11 15.09
C VAL A 234 -18.13 -8.87 16.35
N SER A 235 -17.86 -10.19 16.42
CA SER A 235 -18.26 -11.02 17.58
C SER A 235 -17.28 -10.93 18.75
N PHE A 236 -16.10 -10.35 18.55
CA PHE A 236 -15.18 -10.10 19.65
C PHE A 236 -15.62 -8.87 20.44
N ALA A 237 -15.93 -9.06 21.73
CA ALA A 237 -16.48 -8.01 22.60
C ALA A 237 -15.42 -6.96 22.99
N LEU A 238 -15.09 -6.08 22.04
CA LEU A 238 -14.19 -4.95 22.22
C LEU A 238 -14.89 -3.68 21.72
N ASP A 239 -14.80 -2.59 22.49
CA ASP A 239 -15.32 -1.27 22.10
C ASP A 239 -14.36 -0.58 21.12
N TYR A 240 -13.99 -1.30 20.07
CA TYR A 240 -13.07 -0.88 19.02
C TYR A 240 -13.32 -1.71 17.76
N ARG A 241 -13.38 -1.06 16.61
CA ARG A 241 -13.56 -1.75 15.33
C ARG A 241 -12.29 -2.52 14.96
N ILE A 242 -12.42 -3.83 14.83
CA ILE A 242 -11.36 -4.72 14.35
C ILE A 242 -11.57 -4.93 12.85
N ASP A 243 -10.56 -4.63 12.06
CA ASP A 243 -10.53 -4.94 10.63
C ASP A 243 -9.37 -5.91 10.35
N PHE A 244 -9.51 -6.71 9.28
CA PHE A 244 -8.47 -7.62 8.81
C PHE A 244 -8.07 -7.25 7.38
N TYR A 245 -6.79 -7.40 7.06
CA TYR A 245 -6.30 -7.33 5.68
C TYR A 245 -5.80 -8.70 5.25
N PHE A 246 -6.07 -9.05 4.00
CA PHE A 246 -5.75 -10.35 3.41
C PHE A 246 -4.84 -10.18 2.20
N GLY A 247 -3.89 -11.09 2.06
CA GLY A 247 -3.02 -11.24 0.90
C GLY A 247 -3.05 -12.67 0.41
N VAL A 248 -3.28 -12.88 -0.89
CA VAL A 248 -3.43 -14.22 -1.46
C VAL A 248 -2.45 -14.42 -2.60
N TYR A 249 -1.83 -15.60 -2.63
CA TYR A 249 -1.09 -16.11 -3.78
C TYR A 249 -1.72 -17.44 -4.22
N THR A 250 -2.24 -17.47 -5.45
CA THR A 250 -2.67 -18.72 -6.10
C THR A 250 -1.44 -19.50 -6.56
N VAL A 251 -1.34 -20.77 -6.18
CA VAL A 251 -0.20 -21.63 -6.49
C VAL A 251 -0.20 -21.96 -7.98
N ARG A 252 0.56 -21.18 -8.76
CA ARG A 252 0.75 -21.39 -10.21
C ARG A 252 1.97 -22.27 -10.52
N GLU A 253 3.05 -22.05 -9.78
CA GLU A 253 4.34 -22.73 -9.93
C GLU A 253 4.58 -23.65 -8.72
N ARG A 254 4.34 -24.97 -8.87
CA ARG A 254 4.43 -25.93 -7.75
C ARG A 254 5.87 -26.26 -7.32
N ASP A 255 6.85 -25.94 -8.15
CA ASP A 255 8.28 -26.09 -7.88
C ASP A 255 8.85 -24.99 -6.98
N LEU A 256 8.10 -23.89 -6.80
CA LEU A 256 8.49 -22.84 -5.86
C LEU A 256 8.43 -23.32 -4.41
N SER A 257 9.35 -22.82 -3.60
CA SER A 257 9.27 -23.06 -2.16
C SER A 257 8.03 -22.38 -1.58
N VAL A 258 7.36 -23.02 -0.62
CA VAL A 258 6.24 -22.40 0.12
C VAL A 258 6.66 -21.08 0.80
N THR A 259 7.94 -20.94 1.16
CA THR A 259 8.46 -19.67 1.70
C THR A 259 8.36 -18.55 0.67
N THR A 260 8.71 -18.81 -0.60
CA THR A 260 8.55 -17.85 -1.70
C THR A 260 7.09 -17.53 -1.96
N MET A 261 6.21 -18.54 -1.90
CA MET A 261 4.77 -18.33 -2.05
C MET A 261 4.19 -17.46 -0.93
N LEU A 262 4.67 -17.63 0.31
CA LEU A 262 4.31 -16.77 1.45
C LEU A 262 4.78 -15.33 1.26
N ASP A 263 5.97 -15.12 0.69
CA ASP A 263 6.48 -13.78 0.36
C ASP A 263 5.62 -13.11 -0.73
N ARG A 264 5.16 -13.87 -1.73
CA ARG A 264 4.22 -13.39 -2.75
C ARG A 264 2.85 -13.03 -2.13
N ALA A 265 2.30 -13.89 -1.27
CA ALA A 265 1.07 -13.58 -0.53
C ALA A 265 1.23 -12.34 0.37
N ALA A 266 2.43 -12.10 0.91
CA ALA A 266 2.73 -10.90 1.68
C ALA A 266 2.69 -9.61 0.85
N MET A 267 3.08 -9.68 -0.42
CA MET A 267 2.97 -8.53 -1.35
C MET A 267 1.50 -8.21 -1.64
N GLY A 268 0.65 -9.24 -1.84
CA GLY A 268 -0.80 -9.06 -1.93
C GLY A 268 -1.38 -8.42 -0.66
N LEU A 269 -0.91 -8.85 0.52
CA LEU A 269 -1.33 -8.28 1.80
C LEU A 269 -0.92 -6.81 1.92
N PHE A 270 0.29 -6.46 1.48
CA PHE A 270 0.77 -5.09 1.46
C PHE A 270 -0.14 -4.21 0.60
N LYS A 271 -0.49 -4.65 -0.64
CA LYS A 271 -1.45 -3.97 -1.53
C LYS A 271 -2.80 -3.72 -0.84
N ALA A 272 -3.33 -4.70 -0.10
CA ALA A 272 -4.57 -4.54 0.64
C ALA A 272 -4.48 -3.53 1.79
N SER A 273 -3.42 -3.64 2.59
CA SER A 273 -3.21 -2.78 3.75
C SER A 273 -2.87 -1.32 3.39
N ARG A 274 -2.37 -1.06 2.18
CA ARG A 274 -1.88 0.26 1.74
C ARG A 274 -3.00 1.23 1.40
N ASN A 275 -4.05 0.76 0.72
CA ASN A 275 -5.12 1.64 0.22
C ASN A 275 -6.32 1.69 1.16
N GLY A 276 -6.52 0.71 2.06
CA GLY A 276 -7.70 0.59 2.93
C GLY A 276 -9.03 0.40 2.19
N LEU A 277 -9.07 0.63 0.88
CA LEU A 277 -10.20 0.50 -0.05
C LEU A 277 -10.52 -0.96 -0.37
N ILE A 278 -9.50 -1.84 -0.34
CA ILE A 278 -9.66 -3.27 -0.61
C ILE A 278 -9.21 -4.08 0.62
N VAL A 279 -10.01 -5.08 0.98
CA VAL A 279 -9.75 -5.91 2.16
C VAL A 279 -8.83 -7.09 1.80
N CYS A 280 -8.81 -7.51 0.54
CA CYS A 280 -7.98 -8.61 0.05
C CYS A 280 -7.21 -8.18 -1.20
N GLY A 281 -5.91 -8.42 -1.22
CA GLY A 281 -5.02 -8.16 -2.35
C GLY A 281 -4.42 -9.46 -2.88
N GLU A 282 -4.46 -9.63 -4.20
CA GLU A 282 -3.89 -10.79 -4.88
C GLU A 282 -2.51 -10.48 -5.40
N TYR A 283 -1.60 -11.45 -5.35
CA TYR A 283 -0.30 -11.34 -5.97
C TYR A 283 -0.40 -11.29 -7.50
N GLU A 284 0.18 -10.26 -8.09
CA GLU A 284 0.39 -10.05 -9.52
C GLU A 284 1.91 -10.03 -9.76
N ASP A 285 2.37 -10.60 -10.88
CA ASP A 285 3.80 -10.83 -11.13
C ASP A 285 4.61 -9.53 -11.23
N ASP A 286 3.96 -8.42 -11.59
CA ASP A 286 4.53 -7.07 -11.68
C ASP A 286 4.74 -6.40 -10.30
N MET A 287 4.06 -6.85 -9.24
CA MET A 287 4.13 -6.20 -7.93
C MET A 287 5.51 -6.21 -7.31
N ARG A 288 6.31 -7.26 -7.54
CA ARG A 288 7.67 -7.31 -7.01
C ARG A 288 8.55 -6.24 -7.64
N GLU A 289 8.46 -6.06 -8.95
CA GLU A 289 9.20 -5.04 -9.67
C GLU A 289 8.70 -3.65 -9.29
N ASN A 290 7.38 -3.46 -9.18
CA ASN A 290 6.77 -2.20 -8.75
C ASN A 290 7.24 -1.80 -7.35
N MET A 291 7.24 -2.71 -6.36
CA MET A 291 7.73 -2.41 -5.01
C MET A 291 9.23 -2.04 -4.99
N VAL A 292 10.06 -2.73 -5.77
CA VAL A 292 11.49 -2.40 -5.88
C VAL A 292 11.66 -1.02 -6.52
N ASN A 293 10.93 -0.73 -7.59
CA ASN A 293 10.96 0.56 -8.26
C ASN A 293 10.47 1.70 -7.36
N GLU A 294 9.39 1.47 -6.59
CA GLU A 294 8.90 2.44 -5.60
C GLU A 294 9.97 2.74 -4.55
N GLN A 295 10.62 1.71 -4.00
CA GLN A 295 11.67 1.90 -3.00
C GLN A 295 12.90 2.64 -3.57
N VAL A 296 13.27 2.36 -4.82
CA VAL A 296 14.34 3.09 -5.52
C VAL A 296 13.97 4.57 -5.66
N ILE A 297 12.73 4.88 -6.03
CA ILE A 297 12.23 6.27 -6.11
C ILE A 297 12.33 6.96 -4.74
N VAL A 298 11.83 6.33 -3.68
CA VAL A 298 11.86 6.89 -2.32
C VAL A 298 13.30 7.15 -1.84
N ASN A 299 14.20 6.20 -2.05
CA ASN A 299 15.59 6.31 -1.60
C ASN A 299 16.38 7.43 -2.31
N ASN A 300 16.05 7.73 -3.57
CA ASN A 300 16.74 8.76 -4.34
C ASN A 300 16.16 10.16 -4.15
N MET A 301 14.96 10.30 -3.56
CA MET A 301 14.23 11.58 -3.47
C MET A 301 15.07 12.72 -2.89
N ASN A 302 15.55 12.61 -1.65
CA ASN A 302 16.27 13.70 -0.97
C ASN A 302 17.52 14.12 -1.73
N GLY A 303 18.31 13.13 -2.17
CA GLY A 303 19.52 13.40 -2.94
C GLY A 303 19.24 14.05 -4.30
N SER A 304 18.11 13.71 -4.93
CA SER A 304 17.70 14.28 -6.21
C SER A 304 17.23 15.74 -6.08
N LEU A 305 16.55 16.09 -4.98
CA LEU A 305 16.22 17.47 -4.65
C LEU A 305 17.49 18.31 -4.43
N GLU A 306 18.45 17.81 -3.63
CA GLU A 306 19.71 18.52 -3.36
C GLU A 306 20.57 18.72 -4.61
N ARG A 307 20.51 17.78 -5.56
CA ARG A 307 21.24 17.84 -6.83
C ARG A 307 20.48 18.54 -7.96
N GLU A 308 19.32 19.13 -7.67
CA GLU A 308 18.46 19.82 -8.63
C GLU A 308 18.06 18.94 -9.85
N GLU A 309 17.87 17.65 -9.62
CA GLU A 309 17.47 16.68 -10.66
C GLU A 309 15.97 16.75 -11.00
N PHE A 310 15.20 17.45 -10.18
CA PHE A 310 13.83 17.85 -10.47
C PHE A 310 13.85 19.18 -11.23
N ILE A 311 13.31 19.17 -12.44
CA ILE A 311 13.33 20.30 -13.37
C ILE A 311 11.89 20.71 -13.64
N VAL A 312 11.64 22.02 -13.63
CA VAL A 312 10.34 22.60 -13.98
C VAL A 312 10.25 22.75 -15.50
N TYR A 313 9.24 22.13 -16.08
CA TYR A 313 8.81 22.39 -17.46
C TYR A 313 7.57 23.28 -17.41
N LEU A 314 7.36 24.07 -18.45
CA LEU A 314 6.22 24.97 -18.57
C LEU A 314 5.36 24.51 -19.73
N GLN A 315 4.07 24.29 -19.48
CA GLN A 315 3.10 24.04 -20.54
C GLN A 315 2.27 25.31 -20.79
N PRO A 316 2.34 25.92 -21.98
CA PRO A 316 1.59 27.14 -22.27
C PRO A 316 0.07 26.92 -22.27
N LYS A 317 -0.64 27.93 -21.77
CA LYS A 317 -2.10 28.08 -21.82
C LYS A 317 -2.45 29.07 -22.93
N TYR A 318 -3.44 28.75 -23.76
CA TYR A 318 -3.80 29.54 -24.94
C TYR A 318 -5.20 30.11 -24.83
N ASP A 319 -5.37 31.34 -25.29
CA ASP A 319 -6.69 31.91 -25.60
C ASP A 319 -7.19 31.34 -26.92
N LEU A 320 -8.37 30.71 -26.89
CA LEU A 320 -8.92 30.02 -28.07
C LEU A 320 -9.35 30.98 -29.19
N HIS A 321 -9.55 32.26 -28.89
CA HIS A 321 -9.96 33.28 -29.85
C HIS A 321 -8.77 33.96 -30.53
N THR A 322 -7.77 34.35 -29.75
CA THR A 322 -6.58 35.07 -30.24
C THR A 322 -5.41 34.14 -30.58
N GLU A 323 -5.46 32.89 -30.14
CA GLU A 323 -4.37 31.90 -30.23
C GLU A 323 -3.06 32.37 -29.58
N LYS A 324 -3.12 33.38 -28.71
CA LYS A 324 -1.96 33.89 -27.95
C LYS A 324 -1.81 33.14 -26.64
N ILE A 325 -0.56 33.00 -26.19
CA ILE A 325 -0.25 32.47 -24.86
C ILE A 325 -0.74 33.47 -23.79
N ILE A 326 -1.51 32.97 -22.83
CA ILE A 326 -2.04 33.74 -21.68
C ILE A 326 -1.36 33.42 -20.35
N GLY A 327 -0.64 32.30 -20.28
CA GLY A 327 0.03 31.82 -19.07
C GLY A 327 0.70 30.48 -19.33
N ALA A 328 1.14 29.82 -18.27
CA ALA A 328 1.63 28.44 -18.34
C ALA A 328 1.35 27.66 -17.05
N GLU A 329 1.42 26.34 -17.12
CA GLU A 329 1.46 25.45 -15.96
C GLU A 329 2.87 24.94 -15.72
N ALA A 330 3.35 25.04 -14.48
CA ALA A 330 4.61 24.49 -14.02
C ALA A 330 4.45 23.01 -13.67
N LEU A 331 5.10 22.18 -14.49
CA LEU A 331 5.04 20.73 -14.41
C LEU A 331 6.43 20.17 -14.10
N VAL A 332 6.55 19.46 -12.98
CA VAL A 332 7.82 18.86 -12.57
C VAL A 332 8.21 17.69 -13.48
N ARG A 333 9.50 17.56 -13.77
CA ARG A 333 10.12 16.45 -14.51
C ARG A 333 11.32 15.97 -13.72
N TRP A 334 11.44 14.66 -13.52
CA TRP A 334 12.60 14.12 -12.81
C TRP A 334 13.58 13.51 -13.81
N ILE A 335 14.75 14.14 -13.94
CA ILE A 335 15.83 13.70 -14.83
C ILE A 335 16.97 13.17 -13.96
N HIS A 336 16.96 11.86 -13.70
CA HIS A 336 17.97 11.22 -12.87
C HIS A 336 19.17 10.74 -13.70
N PRO A 337 20.42 10.96 -13.27
CA PRO A 337 21.62 10.69 -14.07
C PRO A 337 21.79 9.21 -14.48
N HIS A 338 21.29 8.29 -13.65
CA HIS A 338 21.40 6.84 -13.92
C HIS A 338 20.09 6.18 -14.34
N LEU A 339 18.94 6.77 -14.00
CA LEU A 339 17.62 6.17 -14.26
C LEU A 339 16.95 6.82 -15.47
N GLY A 340 17.53 7.89 -15.99
CA GLY A 340 16.95 8.67 -17.08
C GLY A 340 15.75 9.48 -16.62
N PHE A 341 14.83 9.70 -17.54
CA PHE A 341 13.59 10.42 -17.27
C PHE A 341 12.60 9.53 -16.49
N ILE A 342 12.16 10.01 -15.33
CA ILE A 342 11.13 9.38 -14.51
C ILE A 342 9.87 10.23 -14.60
N SER A 343 8.79 9.61 -15.10
CA SER A 343 7.49 10.29 -15.27
C SER A 343 6.88 10.68 -13.92
N PRO A 344 6.28 11.89 -13.79
CA PRO A 344 5.51 12.32 -12.61
C PRO A 344 4.44 11.31 -12.19
N ALA A 345 3.75 10.68 -13.15
CA ALA A 345 2.76 9.65 -12.88
C ALA A 345 3.32 8.44 -12.11
N LYS A 346 4.65 8.22 -12.13
CA LYS A 346 5.30 7.17 -11.35
C LYS A 346 5.67 7.61 -9.93
N PHE A 347 6.16 8.83 -9.73
CA PHE A 347 6.72 9.25 -8.44
C PHE A 347 5.79 10.13 -7.60
N VAL A 348 4.93 10.95 -8.21
CA VAL A 348 4.00 11.83 -7.49
C VAL A 348 3.08 11.04 -6.56
N PRO A 349 2.41 9.96 -7.01
CA PRO A 349 1.55 9.17 -6.11
C PRO A 349 2.31 8.53 -4.94
N ILE A 350 3.59 8.18 -5.15
CA ILE A 350 4.46 7.63 -4.10
C ILE A 350 4.78 8.71 -3.07
N PHE A 351 5.08 9.93 -3.54
CA PHE A 351 5.42 11.07 -2.68
C PHE A 351 4.22 11.58 -1.90
N GLU A 352 3.02 11.52 -2.46
CA GLU A 352 1.79 11.82 -1.72
C GLU A 352 1.57 10.81 -0.59
N GLN A 353 1.77 9.52 -0.85
CA GLN A 353 1.56 8.44 0.13
C GLN A 353 2.54 8.49 1.31
N ASN A 354 3.79 8.90 1.07
CA ASN A 354 4.82 8.95 2.10
C ASN A 354 5.02 10.36 2.71
N GLY A 355 4.26 11.36 2.25
CA GLY A 355 4.32 12.75 2.73
C GLY A 355 5.50 13.57 2.20
N PHE A 356 6.25 13.06 1.22
CA PHE A 356 7.34 13.78 0.58
C PHE A 356 6.88 14.79 -0.48
N ILE A 357 5.62 14.71 -0.91
CA ILE A 357 5.07 15.62 -1.91
C ILE A 357 5.24 17.09 -1.52
N TYR A 358 5.03 17.43 -0.25
CA TYR A 358 5.20 18.79 0.25
C TYR A 358 6.62 19.36 0.06
N GLN A 359 7.65 18.51 0.14
CA GLN A 359 9.04 18.96 -0.09
C GLN A 359 9.30 19.21 -1.56
N LEU A 360 8.74 18.36 -2.43
CA LEU A 360 8.83 18.54 -3.87
C LEU A 360 8.05 19.78 -4.31
N ASP A 361 6.83 19.96 -3.82
CA ASP A 361 5.97 21.07 -4.18
C ASP A 361 6.60 22.39 -3.76
N LYS A 362 7.13 22.50 -2.53
CA LYS A 362 7.94 23.65 -2.13
C LYS A 362 9.10 23.97 -3.06
N TYR A 363 9.83 22.93 -3.48
CA TYR A 363 10.93 23.10 -4.42
C TYR A 363 10.42 23.63 -5.77
N VAL A 364 9.32 23.10 -6.29
CA VAL A 364 8.69 23.55 -7.53
C VAL A 364 8.19 24.99 -7.41
N TRP A 365 7.49 25.33 -6.33
CA TRP A 365 7.00 26.69 -6.07
C TRP A 365 8.15 27.70 -6.04
N GLU A 366 9.23 27.37 -5.33
CA GLU A 366 10.41 28.22 -5.25
C GLU A 366 11.10 28.38 -6.62
N LYS A 367 11.27 27.29 -7.39
CA LYS A 367 11.84 27.35 -8.73
C LYS A 367 10.97 28.15 -9.70
N THR A 368 9.65 28.02 -9.63
CA THR A 368 8.72 28.83 -10.44
C THR A 368 8.82 30.31 -10.10
N CYS A 369 8.86 30.68 -8.82
CA CYS A 369 9.09 32.06 -8.41
C CYS A 369 10.44 32.60 -8.89
N GLN A 370 11.48 31.78 -8.85
CA GLN A 370 12.81 32.14 -9.37
C GLN A 370 12.75 32.41 -10.89
N ILE A 371 12.12 31.53 -11.67
CA ILE A 371 11.95 31.70 -13.13
C ILE A 371 11.23 33.01 -13.44
N LEU A 372 10.10 33.27 -12.77
CA LEU A 372 9.33 34.51 -12.94
C LEU A 372 10.18 35.75 -12.62
N ARG A 373 10.94 35.72 -11.52
CA ARG A 373 11.81 36.84 -11.11
C ARG A 373 12.91 37.10 -12.14
N GLU A 374 13.57 36.05 -12.60
CA GLU A 374 14.61 36.13 -13.63
C GLU A 374 14.07 36.76 -14.92
N ASP A 375 12.84 36.43 -15.31
CA ASP A 375 12.20 36.99 -16.51
C ASP A 375 11.88 38.47 -16.35
N ILE A 376 11.38 38.89 -15.18
CA ILE A 376 11.13 40.31 -14.90
C ILE A 376 12.46 41.09 -14.87
N ASP A 377 13.50 40.56 -14.24
CA ASP A 377 14.82 41.21 -14.17
C ASP A 377 15.51 41.33 -15.54
N ALA A 378 15.28 40.35 -16.42
CA ALA A 378 15.76 40.38 -17.79
C ALA A 378 14.88 41.24 -18.73
N GLY A 379 13.76 41.79 -18.24
CA GLY A 379 12.82 42.57 -19.04
C GLY A 379 12.08 41.75 -20.10
N ARG A 380 11.95 40.43 -19.89
CA ARG A 380 11.18 39.54 -20.77
C ARG A 380 9.67 39.68 -20.51
N PRO A 381 8.80 39.35 -21.48
CA PRO A 381 7.37 39.21 -21.23
C PRO A 381 7.14 38.19 -20.11
N VAL A 382 6.33 38.56 -19.12
CA VAL A 382 6.01 37.70 -17.98
C VAL A 382 4.51 37.55 -17.90
N LEU A 383 4.08 36.29 -17.91
CA LEU A 383 2.68 35.89 -17.76
C LEU A 383 2.52 35.05 -16.49
N PRO A 384 1.28 34.91 -15.98
CA PRO A 384 1.00 34.04 -14.85
C PRO A 384 1.44 32.59 -15.12
N VAL A 385 2.03 31.96 -14.10
CA VAL A 385 2.39 30.55 -14.10
C VAL A 385 1.65 29.87 -12.96
N SER A 386 0.90 28.83 -13.28
CA SER A 386 0.22 28.01 -12.28
C SER A 386 1.11 26.91 -11.73
N ILE A 387 0.92 26.61 -10.45
CA ILE A 387 1.59 25.55 -9.72
C ILE A 387 0.57 24.67 -9.04
N ASN A 388 0.82 23.36 -9.09
CA ASN A 388 0.02 22.39 -8.38
C ASN A 388 0.25 22.51 -6.86
N VAL A 389 -0.84 22.47 -6.11
CA VAL A 389 -0.82 22.41 -4.64
C VAL A 389 -1.51 21.13 -4.21
N SER A 390 -0.70 20.17 -3.78
CA SER A 390 -1.20 18.85 -3.42
C SER A 390 -2.15 18.93 -2.24
N ARG A 391 -3.11 18.00 -2.20
CA ARG A 391 -4.08 17.90 -1.10
C ARG A 391 -3.43 17.85 0.29
N VAL A 392 -2.31 17.13 0.39
CA VAL A 392 -1.58 16.94 1.65
C VAL A 392 -1.07 18.28 2.20
N ASP A 393 -0.80 19.26 1.32
CA ASP A 393 -0.20 20.54 1.69
C ASP A 393 -1.17 21.45 2.42
N PHE A 394 -2.48 21.31 2.16
CA PHE A 394 -3.53 22.06 2.84
C PHE A 394 -3.69 21.69 4.32
N TYR A 395 -3.21 20.52 4.72
CA TYR A 395 -3.13 20.16 6.14
C TYR A 395 -1.96 20.85 6.85
N SER A 396 -1.05 21.50 6.11
CA SER A 396 0.01 22.31 6.72
C SER A 396 -0.59 23.61 7.29
N PRO A 397 -0.48 23.85 8.60
CA PRO A 397 -1.04 25.06 9.22
C PRO A 397 -0.36 26.35 8.75
N ASN A 398 0.77 26.26 8.03
CA ASN A 398 1.58 27.40 7.62
C ASN A 398 1.59 27.65 6.10
N LEU A 399 0.66 27.05 5.34
CA LEU A 399 0.67 27.12 3.87
C LEU A 399 0.61 28.57 3.35
N VAL A 400 -0.28 29.38 3.91
CA VAL A 400 -0.44 30.80 3.53
C VAL A 400 0.86 31.57 3.74
N GLN A 401 1.51 31.39 4.89
CA GLN A 401 2.76 32.07 5.23
C GLN A 401 3.92 31.62 4.32
N VAL A 402 3.91 30.38 3.83
CA VAL A 402 4.90 29.91 2.85
C VAL A 402 4.78 30.68 1.54
N PHE A 403 3.56 30.83 1.01
CA PHE A 403 3.35 31.59 -0.23
C PHE A 403 3.64 33.08 -0.06
N GLU A 404 3.26 33.68 1.07
CA GLU A 404 3.65 35.06 1.39
C GLU A 404 5.17 35.23 1.39
N GLY A 405 5.88 34.32 2.07
CA GLY A 405 7.34 34.34 2.12
C GLY A 405 7.98 34.21 0.73
N LEU A 406 7.41 33.40 -0.16
CA LEU A 406 7.88 33.28 -1.54
C LEU A 406 7.70 34.57 -2.33
N ILE A 407 6.50 35.15 -2.29
CA ILE A 407 6.20 36.40 -3.00
C ILE A 407 7.06 37.55 -2.49
N GLU A 408 7.25 37.67 -1.17
CA GLU A 408 8.14 38.68 -0.57
C GLU A 408 9.61 38.47 -0.95
N LYS A 409 10.10 37.22 -0.86
CA LYS A 409 11.48 36.87 -1.19
C LYS A 409 11.84 37.21 -2.63
N TYR A 410 10.96 36.86 -3.57
CA TYR A 410 11.17 37.07 -5.00
C TYR A 410 10.56 38.37 -5.53
N ARG A 411 9.92 39.19 -4.67
CA ARG A 411 9.30 40.47 -5.03
C ARG A 411 8.38 40.34 -6.26
N LEU A 412 7.46 39.38 -6.18
CA LEU A 412 6.51 39.09 -7.25
C LEU A 412 5.16 39.75 -6.97
N ASP A 413 4.36 39.92 -8.01
CA ASP A 413 2.93 40.16 -7.85
C ASP A 413 2.27 38.80 -7.59
N PRO A 414 1.46 38.62 -6.53
CA PRO A 414 0.75 37.38 -6.25
C PRO A 414 -0.03 36.82 -7.45
N ARG A 415 -0.52 37.68 -8.34
CA ARG A 415 -1.29 37.28 -9.54
C ARG A 415 -0.44 36.57 -10.59
N LEU A 416 0.89 36.61 -10.49
CA LEU A 416 1.79 35.88 -11.39
C LEU A 416 1.99 34.42 -10.97
N LEU A 417 1.65 34.07 -9.73
CA LEU A 417 1.73 32.70 -9.22
C LEU A 417 0.30 32.18 -8.96
N GLU A 418 -0.20 31.45 -9.93
CA GLU A 418 -1.52 30.83 -9.91
C GLU A 418 -1.48 29.52 -9.11
N LEU A 419 -2.49 29.22 -8.30
CA LEU A 419 -2.52 28.01 -7.46
C LEU A 419 -3.59 27.04 -7.97
N GLU A 420 -3.17 25.83 -8.37
CA GLU A 420 -4.05 24.77 -8.84
C GLU A 420 -4.35 23.76 -7.73
N LEU A 421 -5.64 23.51 -7.48
CA LEU A 421 -6.12 22.54 -6.51
C LEU A 421 -7.02 21.51 -7.16
N THR A 422 -6.78 20.22 -6.91
CA THR A 422 -7.65 19.16 -7.40
C THR A 422 -9.02 19.18 -6.72
N GLU A 423 -10.06 18.77 -7.46
CA GLU A 423 -11.42 18.61 -6.94
C GLU A 423 -11.48 17.75 -5.65
N SER A 424 -10.68 16.67 -5.60
CA SER A 424 -10.65 15.73 -4.49
C SER A 424 -10.20 16.36 -3.15
N ALA A 425 -9.44 17.46 -3.21
CA ALA A 425 -9.01 18.18 -2.02
C ALA A 425 -10.20 18.81 -1.27
N TYR A 426 -11.23 19.26 -2.00
CA TYR A 426 -12.40 19.92 -1.44
C TYR A 426 -13.44 18.97 -0.83
N VAL A 427 -13.45 17.69 -1.21
CA VAL A 427 -14.48 16.74 -0.76
C VAL A 427 -14.33 16.32 0.71
N GLU A 428 -13.10 16.18 1.22
CA GLU A 428 -12.86 15.63 2.56
C GLU A 428 -13.05 16.64 3.70
N ASN A 429 -12.57 17.88 3.52
CA ASN A 429 -12.69 18.92 4.54
C ASN A 429 -12.98 20.30 3.91
N PRO A 430 -14.20 20.50 3.35
CA PRO A 430 -14.53 21.66 2.54
C PRO A 430 -14.32 22.98 3.29
N GLN A 431 -14.68 23.04 4.57
CA GLN A 431 -14.62 24.29 5.35
C GLN A 431 -13.19 24.80 5.52
N GLN A 432 -12.24 23.92 5.83
CA GLN A 432 -10.84 24.29 5.99
C GLN A 432 -10.23 24.77 4.67
N ILE A 433 -10.52 24.08 3.55
CA ILE A 433 -9.99 24.47 2.24
C ILE A 433 -10.57 25.82 1.81
N ILE A 434 -11.87 26.05 2.02
CA ILE A 434 -12.51 27.34 1.74
C ILE A 434 -11.82 28.47 2.50
N GLU A 435 -11.60 28.33 3.81
CA GLU A 435 -10.94 29.36 4.64
C GLU A 435 -9.51 29.68 4.16
N ILE A 436 -8.73 28.65 3.81
CA ILE A 436 -7.37 28.83 3.28
C ILE A 436 -7.42 29.52 1.92
N THR A 437 -8.34 29.10 1.05
CA THR A 437 -8.49 29.64 -0.31
C THR A 437 -8.90 31.11 -0.27
N GLU A 438 -9.89 31.48 0.54
CA GLU A 438 -10.30 32.87 0.75
C GLU A 438 -9.14 33.72 1.31
N SER A 439 -8.32 33.15 2.21
CA SER A 439 -7.14 33.84 2.75
C SER A 439 -6.09 34.13 1.67
N LEU A 440 -5.86 33.18 0.76
CA LEU A 440 -4.94 33.34 -0.37
C LEU A 440 -5.47 34.35 -1.38
N GLN A 441 -6.75 34.29 -1.73
CA GLN A 441 -7.39 35.30 -2.61
C GLN A 441 -7.36 36.70 -2.01
N ALA A 442 -7.60 36.84 -0.70
CA ALA A 442 -7.48 38.13 -0.01
C ALA A 442 -6.07 38.73 -0.08
N LYS A 443 -5.04 37.90 -0.33
CA LYS A 443 -3.66 38.30 -0.57
C LYS A 443 -3.33 38.51 -2.05
N GLY A 444 -4.28 38.29 -2.95
CA GLY A 444 -4.18 38.54 -4.39
C GLY A 444 -3.76 37.34 -5.23
N PHE A 445 -3.66 36.14 -4.66
CA PHE A 445 -3.44 34.92 -5.43
C PHE A 445 -4.69 34.57 -6.26
N VAL A 446 -4.46 33.99 -7.42
CA VAL A 446 -5.51 33.46 -8.31
C VAL A 446 -5.59 31.96 -8.09
N ILE A 447 -6.81 31.45 -7.88
CA ILE A 447 -7.07 30.07 -7.53
C ILE A 447 -7.77 29.35 -8.67
N LEU A 448 -7.21 28.22 -9.09
CA LEU A 448 -7.70 27.37 -10.15
C LEU A 448 -8.14 26.04 -9.56
N MET A 449 -9.32 25.57 -9.98
CA MET A 449 -9.78 24.22 -9.68
C MET A 449 -9.39 23.29 -10.81
N ASP A 450 -8.57 22.29 -10.47
CA ASP A 450 -8.05 21.28 -11.37
C ASP A 450 -8.88 19.99 -11.39
N ASP A 451 -8.79 19.25 -12.48
CA ASP A 451 -9.47 17.96 -12.70
C ASP A 451 -11.00 17.98 -12.49
N PHE A 452 -11.66 19.11 -12.75
CA PHE A 452 -13.09 19.25 -12.50
C PHE A 452 -13.92 18.26 -13.34
N GLY A 453 -14.72 17.45 -12.64
CA GLY A 453 -15.63 16.46 -13.24
C GLY A 453 -15.12 15.03 -13.15
N SER A 454 -13.85 14.80 -12.78
CA SER A 454 -13.27 13.46 -12.59
C SER A 454 -13.76 12.74 -11.32
N GLY A 455 -14.25 13.50 -10.33
CA GLY A 455 -14.74 13.01 -9.04
C GLY A 455 -16.27 12.98 -8.87
N TYR A 456 -16.72 12.81 -7.63
CA TYR A 456 -18.13 13.01 -7.26
C TYR A 456 -18.44 14.52 -7.16
N SER A 457 -18.46 15.21 -8.30
CA SER A 457 -18.70 16.66 -8.32
C SER A 457 -20.12 16.97 -7.85
N SER A 458 -20.23 17.46 -6.62
CA SER A 458 -21.47 18.02 -6.14
C SER A 458 -21.62 19.43 -6.71
N LEU A 459 -22.67 19.69 -7.50
CA LEU A 459 -23.01 21.05 -7.93
C LEU A 459 -23.19 22.01 -6.75
N ASN A 460 -23.47 21.50 -5.54
CA ASN A 460 -23.48 22.31 -4.32
C ASN A 460 -22.09 22.83 -3.96
N MET A 461 -21.02 22.10 -4.30
CA MET A 461 -19.65 22.53 -4.05
C MET A 461 -19.34 23.79 -4.86
N LEU A 462 -19.62 23.79 -6.16
CA LEU A 462 -19.41 24.94 -7.06
C LEU A 462 -20.08 26.24 -6.59
N LYS A 463 -21.19 26.13 -5.86
CA LYS A 463 -21.91 27.29 -5.33
C LYS A 463 -21.12 28.02 -4.24
N ASP A 464 -20.44 27.26 -3.38
CA ASP A 464 -19.78 27.77 -2.17
C ASP A 464 -18.24 27.80 -2.31
N LEU A 465 -17.72 27.43 -3.48
CA LEU A 465 -16.28 27.37 -3.77
C LEU A 465 -15.72 28.73 -4.20
N PRO A 466 -14.72 29.27 -3.48
CA PRO A 466 -14.03 30.50 -3.85
C PRO A 466 -12.94 30.20 -4.90
N VAL A 467 -13.32 29.92 -6.14
CA VAL A 467 -12.38 29.66 -7.24
C VAL A 467 -12.48 30.72 -8.33
N ASP A 468 -11.34 31.09 -8.90
CA ASP A 468 -11.26 32.12 -9.93
C ASP A 468 -11.38 31.52 -11.34
N ILE A 469 -10.87 30.30 -11.56
CA ILE A 469 -10.87 29.62 -12.86
C ILE A 469 -11.15 28.14 -12.67
N LEU A 470 -11.86 27.54 -13.63
CA LEU A 470 -12.16 26.12 -13.68
C LEU A 470 -11.35 25.43 -14.79
N LYS A 471 -10.58 24.39 -14.46
CA LYS A 471 -9.88 23.54 -15.43
C LYS A 471 -10.69 22.24 -15.61
N ILE A 472 -10.97 21.88 -16.86
CA ILE A 472 -11.77 20.68 -17.21
C ILE A 472 -10.91 19.73 -18.03
N ASP A 473 -10.65 18.53 -17.52
CA ASP A 473 -9.95 17.48 -18.26
C ASP A 473 -10.87 16.81 -19.30
N LEU A 474 -10.48 16.88 -20.58
CA LEU A 474 -11.20 16.23 -21.66
C LEU A 474 -11.12 14.70 -21.60
N LYS A 475 -10.12 14.10 -20.92
CA LYS A 475 -10.01 12.64 -20.79
C LYS A 475 -11.16 12.04 -20.00
N PHE A 476 -11.67 12.75 -18.99
CA PHE A 476 -12.88 12.34 -18.26
C PHE A 476 -14.06 12.04 -19.19
N LEU A 477 -14.15 12.76 -20.31
CA LEU A 477 -15.24 12.63 -21.26
C LEU A 477 -14.96 11.61 -22.38
N ALA A 478 -13.74 11.09 -22.48
CA ALA A 478 -13.30 10.15 -23.51
C ALA A 478 -13.41 8.67 -23.08
N ASP A 479 -13.32 8.37 -21.77
CA ASP A 479 -13.09 7.01 -21.26
C ASP A 479 -14.34 6.12 -21.07
N SER A 480 -15.54 6.59 -21.42
CA SER A 480 -16.69 5.70 -21.48
C SER A 480 -16.62 4.83 -22.75
N GLN A 481 -16.24 3.56 -22.59
CA GLN A 481 -16.36 2.53 -23.63
C GLN A 481 -17.76 2.58 -24.27
N GLY A 482 -17.83 3.20 -25.44
CA GLY A 482 -19.08 3.47 -26.12
C GLY A 482 -19.00 4.76 -26.91
N VAL A 483 -18.59 4.63 -28.17
CA VAL A 483 -18.76 5.65 -29.20
C VAL A 483 -20.25 6.00 -29.32
N GLU A 484 -20.69 7.02 -28.60
CA GLU A 484 -21.90 7.80 -28.92
C GLU A 484 -21.57 9.30 -28.78
N ASN A 485 -21.13 9.88 -29.91
CA ASN A 485 -20.75 11.27 -30.14
C ASN A 485 -21.86 12.29 -29.81
N GLY A 486 -22.18 12.49 -28.54
CA GLY A 486 -23.04 13.61 -28.15
C GLY A 486 -23.29 13.79 -26.66
N ARG A 487 -23.17 12.73 -25.84
CA ARG A 487 -23.37 12.86 -24.38
C ARG A 487 -22.22 13.60 -23.71
N ALA A 488 -20.99 13.19 -23.98
CA ALA A 488 -19.77 13.88 -23.52
C ALA A 488 -19.79 15.36 -23.91
N ASP A 489 -20.05 15.65 -25.18
CA ASP A 489 -20.18 17.00 -25.73
C ASP A 489 -21.30 17.80 -25.04
N SER A 490 -22.45 17.18 -24.80
CA SER A 490 -23.57 17.83 -24.10
C SER A 490 -23.23 18.15 -22.65
N ILE A 491 -22.50 17.26 -21.96
CA ILE A 491 -22.02 17.48 -20.59
C ILE A 491 -21.03 18.64 -20.60
N LEU A 492 -20.02 18.63 -21.47
CA LEU A 492 -19.03 19.70 -21.56
C LEU A 492 -19.70 21.05 -21.86
N ASN A 493 -20.59 21.11 -22.84
CA ASN A 493 -21.37 22.32 -23.13
C ASN A 493 -22.18 22.81 -21.91
N SER A 494 -22.78 21.91 -21.16
CA SER A 494 -23.53 22.29 -19.95
C SER A 494 -22.61 22.85 -18.87
N VAL A 495 -21.45 22.23 -18.65
CA VAL A 495 -20.47 22.69 -17.66
C VAL A 495 -19.90 24.06 -18.05
N VAL A 496 -19.47 24.24 -19.30
CA VAL A 496 -18.95 25.52 -19.80
C VAL A 496 -20.00 26.63 -19.68
N ARG A 497 -21.25 26.36 -20.07
CA ARG A 497 -22.34 27.33 -19.92
C ARG A 497 -22.67 27.65 -18.46
N MET A 498 -22.55 26.68 -17.56
CA MET A 498 -22.74 26.90 -16.13
C MET A 498 -21.63 27.78 -15.56
N ALA A 499 -20.37 27.46 -15.81
CA ALA A 499 -19.23 28.25 -15.36
C ALA A 499 -19.33 29.71 -15.83
N LYS A 500 -19.71 29.93 -17.09
CA LYS A 500 -20.01 31.27 -17.62
C LYS A 500 -21.09 32.01 -16.84
N ARG A 501 -22.17 31.34 -16.45
CA ARG A 501 -23.25 31.95 -15.63
C ARG A 501 -22.79 32.30 -14.22
N LEU A 502 -21.79 31.59 -13.72
CA LEU A 502 -21.12 31.87 -12.45
C LEU A 502 -20.01 32.91 -12.59
N ALA A 503 -19.75 33.41 -13.81
CA ALA A 503 -18.64 34.30 -14.14
C ALA A 503 -17.27 33.72 -13.78
N VAL A 504 -17.12 32.40 -13.89
CA VAL A 504 -15.87 31.65 -13.71
C VAL A 504 -15.35 31.25 -15.10
N PRO A 505 -14.20 31.77 -15.55
CA PRO A 505 -13.58 31.36 -16.80
C PRO A 505 -13.19 29.87 -16.78
N VAL A 506 -13.12 29.28 -17.97
CA VAL A 506 -12.84 27.85 -18.14
C VAL A 506 -11.62 27.63 -19.01
N ILE A 507 -10.70 26.79 -18.54
CA ILE A 507 -9.59 26.21 -19.30
C ILE A 507 -9.94 24.75 -19.60
N ALA A 508 -9.98 24.37 -20.88
CA ALA A 508 -10.09 22.97 -21.26
C ALA A 508 -8.70 22.33 -21.39
N GLU A 509 -8.50 21.19 -20.72
CA GLU A 509 -7.23 20.49 -20.66
C GLU A 509 -7.22 19.20 -21.47
N GLY A 510 -6.03 18.78 -21.91
CA GLY A 510 -5.88 17.57 -22.71
C GLY A 510 -6.40 17.74 -24.14
N VAL A 511 -6.33 18.96 -24.70
CA VAL A 511 -6.69 19.20 -26.09
C VAL A 511 -5.61 18.65 -27.02
N GLU A 512 -5.95 17.67 -27.85
CA GLU A 512 -4.99 16.95 -28.72
C GLU A 512 -5.29 17.12 -30.22
N THR A 513 -6.50 17.52 -30.58
CA THR A 513 -6.95 17.57 -31.98
C THR A 513 -7.64 18.87 -32.36
N GLN A 514 -7.54 19.28 -33.63
CA GLN A 514 -8.25 20.43 -34.17
C GLN A 514 -9.78 20.32 -33.97
N LYS A 515 -10.34 19.11 -34.06
CA LYS A 515 -11.77 18.88 -33.85
C LYS A 515 -12.22 19.26 -32.44
N GLN A 516 -11.40 18.98 -31.42
CA GLN A 516 -11.67 19.38 -30.04
C GLN A 516 -11.60 20.90 -29.91
N VAL A 517 -10.61 21.55 -30.52
CA VAL A 517 -10.51 23.03 -30.54
C VAL A 517 -11.76 23.67 -31.16
N ASP A 518 -12.19 23.19 -32.32
CA ASP A 518 -13.37 23.73 -33.02
C ASP A 518 -14.66 23.54 -32.19
N PHE A 519 -14.78 22.40 -31.51
CA PHE A 519 -15.88 22.13 -30.60
C PHE A 519 -15.87 23.06 -29.38
N LEU A 520 -14.71 23.21 -28.73
CA LEU A 520 -14.53 24.10 -27.58
C LEU A 520 -14.88 25.56 -27.92
N ARG A 521 -14.47 26.03 -29.12
CA ARG A 521 -14.87 27.35 -29.64
C ARG A 521 -16.38 27.48 -29.81
N THR A 522 -17.04 26.43 -30.32
CA THR A 522 -18.49 26.42 -30.57
C THR A 522 -19.31 26.53 -29.28
N ILE A 523 -18.87 25.89 -28.20
CA ILE A 523 -19.51 26.01 -26.87
C ILE A 523 -19.03 27.26 -26.10
N GLY A 524 -18.08 27.98 -26.68
CA GLY A 524 -17.51 29.23 -26.19
C GLY A 524 -16.56 29.06 -25.01
N CYS A 525 -15.85 27.93 -24.91
CA CYS A 525 -14.71 27.85 -23.99
C CYS A 525 -13.70 28.95 -24.33
N GLU A 526 -13.14 29.61 -23.31
CA GLU A 526 -12.27 30.78 -23.48
C GLU A 526 -10.81 30.36 -23.67
N TYR A 527 -10.37 29.37 -22.90
CA TYR A 527 -8.97 28.98 -22.83
C TYR A 527 -8.79 27.48 -23.02
N ALA A 528 -7.62 27.09 -23.50
CA ALA A 528 -7.26 25.69 -23.68
C ALA A 528 -5.79 25.43 -23.40
N GLN A 529 -5.51 24.20 -22.97
CA GLN A 529 -4.18 23.66 -22.74
C GLN A 529 -4.13 22.21 -23.25
N GLY A 530 -3.07 21.84 -23.97
CA GLY A 530 -2.91 20.48 -24.47
C GLY A 530 -1.91 20.35 -25.61
N TYR A 531 -1.61 19.11 -25.97
CA TYR A 531 -0.57 18.76 -26.94
C TYR A 531 -0.87 19.23 -28.36
N PHE A 532 -2.13 19.56 -28.66
CA PHE A 532 -2.47 20.23 -29.91
C PHE A 532 -1.70 21.54 -30.10
N PHE A 533 -1.56 22.33 -29.03
CA PHE A 533 -0.84 23.60 -29.05
C PHE A 533 0.63 23.42 -28.71
N SER A 534 0.89 22.81 -27.56
CA SER A 534 2.24 22.63 -27.05
C SER A 534 2.28 21.54 -25.98
N GLU A 535 3.28 20.67 -26.08
CA GLU A 535 3.67 19.81 -24.97
C GLU A 535 4.29 20.66 -23.84
N PRO A 536 4.40 20.14 -22.61
CA PRO A 536 5.24 20.76 -21.60
C PRO A 536 6.67 20.88 -22.10
N VAL A 537 7.24 22.09 -22.10
CA VAL A 537 8.57 22.38 -22.65
C VAL A 537 9.52 22.91 -21.58
N PRO A 538 10.85 22.79 -21.77
CA PRO A 538 11.83 23.48 -20.95
C PRO A 538 11.60 25.00 -20.91
N VAL A 539 12.06 25.64 -19.84
CA VAL A 539 11.87 27.09 -19.62
C VAL A 539 12.40 27.96 -20.77
N GLU A 540 13.56 27.62 -21.35
CA GLU A 540 14.12 28.38 -22.48
C GLU A 540 13.26 28.27 -23.75
N ASP A 541 12.68 27.10 -24.00
CA ASP A 541 11.80 26.88 -25.14
C ASP A 541 10.48 27.64 -24.95
N TYR A 542 9.94 27.66 -23.73
CA TYR A 542 8.80 28.51 -23.38
C TYR A 542 9.09 30.00 -23.58
N ARG A 543 10.25 30.47 -23.13
CA ARG A 543 10.71 31.86 -23.33
C ARG A 543 10.78 32.22 -24.83
N ALA A 544 11.19 31.28 -25.68
CA ALA A 544 11.22 31.48 -27.12
C ALA A 544 9.81 31.57 -27.74
N LEU A 545 8.88 30.69 -27.32
CA LEU A 545 7.48 30.72 -27.75
C LEU A 545 6.79 32.05 -27.38
N LEU A 546 7.01 32.55 -26.17
CA LEU A 546 6.51 33.85 -25.75
C LEU A 546 7.05 35.00 -26.61
N GLN A 547 8.34 34.97 -26.94
CA GLN A 547 8.93 36.03 -27.75
C GLN A 547 8.34 36.07 -29.17
N SER A 548 8.09 34.92 -29.81
CA SER A 548 7.45 34.90 -31.13
C SER A 548 6.05 35.52 -31.13
N ASP A 549 5.26 35.27 -30.08
CA ASP A 549 3.91 35.81 -29.96
C ASP A 549 3.92 37.33 -29.70
N TYR A 550 4.81 37.79 -28.81
CA TYR A 550 4.87 39.19 -28.37
C TYR A 550 5.63 40.15 -29.30
N VAL A 551 6.40 39.64 -30.28
CA VAL A 551 7.01 40.48 -31.32
C VAL A 551 5.95 41.06 -32.29
N SER A 552 4.69 40.57 -32.24
CA SER A 552 3.63 40.98 -33.17
C SER A 552 2.77 42.18 -32.77
N GLU A 553 2.73 42.64 -31.51
CA GLU A 553 1.90 43.80 -31.13
C GLU A 553 2.37 44.50 -29.84
N SER A 554 2.19 45.82 -29.80
CA SER A 554 2.73 46.75 -28.81
C SER A 554 2.16 46.56 -27.40
N LYS A 555 3.03 46.67 -26.39
CA LYS A 555 2.78 46.79 -24.94
C LYS A 555 1.32 47.01 -24.53
N MET A 556 0.71 46.03 -23.87
CA MET A 556 -0.50 46.26 -23.07
C MET A 556 -0.52 45.39 -21.82
N CYS A 557 -0.76 46.01 -20.66
CA CYS A 557 -1.10 45.33 -19.41
C CYS A 557 -2.38 44.51 -19.61
N LEU A 558 -2.35 43.23 -19.24
CA LEU A 558 -3.43 42.28 -19.53
C LEU A 558 -4.45 42.05 -18.39
N TYR A 559 -4.52 42.94 -17.40
CA TYR A 559 -5.69 42.98 -16.51
C TYR A 559 -6.11 44.44 -16.30
N PRO A 560 -7.19 44.93 -16.96
CA PRO A 560 -7.82 46.14 -16.49
C PRO A 560 -8.35 45.87 -15.07
N PRO A 561 -8.05 46.72 -14.07
CA PRO A 561 -8.79 46.67 -12.82
C PRO A 561 -10.27 46.94 -13.14
N ASP A 562 -11.15 46.04 -12.72
CA ASP A 562 -12.61 46.04 -12.91
C ASP A 562 -13.17 45.61 -14.29
N THR A 563 -12.99 44.34 -14.66
CA THR A 563 -13.80 43.67 -15.72
C THR A 563 -15.27 43.44 -15.33
N LYS A 564 -15.65 43.61 -14.05
CA LYS A 564 -17.05 43.50 -13.61
C LYS A 564 -17.97 44.58 -14.21
N ALA A 565 -17.46 45.77 -14.55
CA ALA A 565 -18.31 46.88 -14.99
C ALA A 565 -18.68 46.81 -16.48
N VAL A 566 -17.78 46.37 -17.35
CA VAL A 566 -17.95 46.45 -18.82
C VAL A 566 -18.85 45.33 -19.36
N LEU A 567 -18.73 44.11 -18.83
CA LEU A 567 -19.59 42.98 -19.19
C LEU A 567 -21.04 43.18 -18.76
N THR A 568 -21.26 43.88 -17.63
CA THR A 568 -22.60 44.14 -17.08
C THR A 568 -23.42 45.05 -18.00
N LEU A 569 -22.82 46.08 -18.62
CA LEU A 569 -23.51 46.99 -19.53
C LEU A 569 -23.89 46.34 -20.86
N SER A 570 -23.01 45.52 -21.46
CA SER A 570 -23.30 44.81 -22.71
C SER A 570 -24.38 43.74 -22.51
N HIS A 571 -24.30 42.98 -21.42
CA HIS A 571 -25.28 41.95 -21.09
C HIS A 571 -26.63 42.54 -20.69
N GLN A 572 -26.68 43.64 -19.93
CA GLN A 572 -27.93 44.32 -19.60
C GLN A 572 -28.59 44.91 -20.84
N LEU A 573 -27.81 45.51 -21.76
CA LEU A 573 -28.34 46.03 -23.01
C LEU A 573 -28.90 44.91 -23.91
N HIS A 574 -28.18 43.79 -24.03
CA HIS A 574 -28.64 42.65 -24.83
C HIS A 574 -29.92 42.03 -24.24
N THR A 575 -29.98 41.86 -22.92
CA THR A 575 -31.17 41.31 -22.24
C THR A 575 -32.37 42.25 -22.37
N LEU A 576 -32.17 43.56 -22.21
CA LEU A 576 -33.23 44.57 -22.38
C LEU A 576 -33.73 44.62 -23.83
N MET A 577 -32.84 44.42 -24.82
CA MET A 577 -33.21 44.36 -26.23
C MET A 577 -34.01 43.10 -26.57
N GLU A 578 -33.66 41.95 -26.01
CA GLU A 578 -34.43 40.70 -26.15
C GLU A 578 -35.83 40.81 -25.52
N GLU A 579 -35.94 41.41 -24.32
CA GLU A 579 -37.24 41.65 -23.68
C GLU A 579 -38.10 42.64 -24.47
N LEU A 580 -37.51 43.73 -24.99
CA LEU A 580 -38.23 44.69 -25.83
C LEU A 580 -38.67 44.10 -27.18
N ARG A 581 -37.92 43.14 -27.75
CA ARG A 581 -38.32 42.39 -28.96
C ARG A 581 -39.58 41.56 -28.73
N GLN A 582 -39.80 41.04 -27.53
CA GLN A 582 -41.01 40.27 -27.21
C GLN A 582 -42.25 41.16 -27.02
N VAL A 583 -42.07 42.42 -26.59
CA VAL A 583 -43.18 43.33 -26.26
C VAL A 583 -43.58 44.22 -27.44
N ALA A 584 -42.64 44.63 -28.31
CA ALA A 584 -42.93 45.51 -29.44
C ALA A 584 -42.02 45.23 -30.67
N PRO A 585 -42.15 44.06 -31.32
CA PRO A 585 -41.23 43.59 -32.36
C PRO A 585 -41.14 44.52 -33.57
N GLU A 586 -42.25 45.10 -34.02
CA GLU A 586 -42.27 46.01 -35.18
C GLU A 586 -41.57 47.35 -34.93
N ARG A 587 -41.57 47.84 -33.68
CA ARG A 587 -40.88 49.09 -33.31
C ARG A 587 -39.37 48.89 -33.16
N ILE A 588 -38.94 47.75 -32.62
CA ILE A 588 -37.51 47.43 -32.49
C ILE A 588 -36.89 47.20 -33.87
N ALA A 589 -37.58 46.49 -34.77
CA ALA A 589 -37.12 46.30 -36.15
C ALA A 589 -36.92 47.63 -36.91
N ALA A 590 -37.81 48.62 -36.70
CA ALA A 590 -37.68 49.94 -37.28
C ALA A 590 -36.48 50.73 -36.72
N ILE A 591 -36.16 50.57 -35.43
CA ILE A 591 -35.00 51.20 -34.80
C ILE A 591 -33.68 50.54 -35.27
N GLU A 592 -33.64 49.21 -35.36
CA GLU A 592 -32.48 48.47 -35.86
C GLU A 592 -32.19 48.76 -37.35
N SER A 593 -33.24 48.90 -38.16
CA SER A 593 -33.10 49.32 -39.56
C SER A 593 -32.48 50.72 -39.67
N LYS A 594 -32.92 51.65 -38.80
CA LYS A 594 -32.42 53.02 -38.79
C LYS A 594 -30.98 53.13 -38.26
N LEU A 595 -30.64 52.34 -37.24
CA LEU A 595 -29.26 52.22 -36.73
C LEU A 595 -28.31 51.59 -37.76
N LYS A 596 -28.77 50.64 -38.58
CA LYS A 596 -27.98 50.09 -39.69
C LYS A 596 -27.79 51.10 -40.82
N GLU A 597 -28.79 51.91 -41.12
CA GLU A 597 -28.65 53.02 -42.09
C GLU A 597 -27.67 54.10 -41.58
N ASP A 598 -27.76 54.47 -40.29
CA ASP A 598 -26.85 55.45 -39.67
C ASP A 598 -25.40 54.92 -39.56
N ALA A 599 -25.22 53.62 -39.26
CA ALA A 599 -23.89 52.98 -39.20
C ALA A 599 -23.25 52.82 -40.60
N ALA A 600 -24.06 52.59 -41.63
CA ALA A 600 -23.59 52.55 -43.02
C ALA A 600 -23.24 53.95 -43.57
N ALA A 601 -23.71 55.02 -42.94
CA ALA A 601 -23.33 56.40 -43.26
C ALA A 601 -22.05 56.88 -42.52
N LEU A 602 -21.56 56.09 -41.56
CA LEU A 602 -20.35 56.35 -40.74
C LEU A 602 -19.12 55.53 -41.19
N LEU A 603 -19.31 54.54 -42.06
CA LEU A 603 -18.27 53.81 -42.81
C LEU A 603 -18.10 54.44 -44.19
#